data_AF-A0A969BP13-F1
#
_entry.id   AF-A0A969BP13-F1
#
_cell.length_a   1.000
_cell.length_b   1.000
_cell.length_c   1.000
_cell.angle_alpha   90.00
_cell.angle_beta   90.00
_cell.angle_gamma   90.00
#
_symmetry.space_group_name_H-M   'P 1'
#
loop_
_entity.id
_entity.type
_entity.pdbx_description
1 polymer ?
#
loop_
_entity_poly.entity_id
_entity_poly.type
_entity_poly.pdbx_seq_one_letter_code
_entity_poly.pdbx_strand_id
1 'polypeptide(L)'
;MNPALGPLWLDHVSENRSVFGLLRDGNLFAFIGMVAHPALALLAGLWLVARKPTAETIIAVAALALGMAMQLFAFKTFTYPAWLAVAPAAAVAAILFETLKSRILALGALTAAILSPVAMAIGSTILLTTIPGSAGKKFEQPEACLATASYARLASLPPGRVLAPIDFGPAILALTHHEVLSAPYHRLQTGMTDAAEIYRGMGKSEPTARRLELAYLVDCDNDTSPETAGWLLESLRIGAPPPWLEPIPESQSEPLRLWRFRFDR
;
A
#
# COMPACT_ATOMS: atom_id res chain seq x y z
N MET A 1 14.69 -12.28 -1.86
CA MET A 1 14.40 -11.19 -0.91
C MET A 1 14.80 -11.65 0.47
N ASN A 2 15.43 -10.81 1.30
CA ASN A 2 15.75 -11.15 2.68
C ASN A 2 14.45 -11.51 3.43
N PRO A 3 14.30 -12.72 4.01
CA PRO A 3 13.08 -13.13 4.70
C PRO A 3 12.76 -12.24 5.92
N ALA A 4 13.76 -11.57 6.51
CA ALA A 4 13.55 -10.62 7.59
C ALA A 4 12.68 -9.42 7.19
N LEU A 5 12.60 -9.08 5.90
CA LEU A 5 11.79 -7.94 5.41
C LEU A 5 10.30 -8.22 5.36
N GLY A 6 9.88 -9.48 5.41
CA GLY A 6 8.47 -9.86 5.47
C GLY A 6 7.74 -9.16 6.63
N PRO A 7 8.09 -9.50 7.88
CA PRO A 7 7.47 -8.90 9.06
C PRO A 7 7.88 -7.44 9.30
N LEU A 8 9.02 -6.98 8.76
CA LEU A 8 9.44 -5.58 8.93
C LEU A 8 8.66 -4.61 8.03
N TRP A 9 8.28 -5.05 6.82
CA TRP A 9 7.71 -4.15 5.81
C TRP A 9 6.56 -4.77 5.03
N LEU A 10 6.75 -5.94 4.39
CA LEU A 10 5.78 -6.49 3.44
C LEU A 10 4.40 -6.77 4.05
N ASP A 11 4.36 -7.21 5.31
CA ASP A 11 3.11 -7.49 6.03
C ASP A 11 2.34 -6.21 6.37
N HIS A 12 3.02 -5.06 6.33
CA HIS A 12 2.46 -3.74 6.64
C HIS A 12 2.06 -2.95 5.39
N VAL A 13 2.44 -3.41 4.19
CA VAL A 13 2.03 -2.79 2.93
C VAL A 13 0.52 -2.99 2.75
N SER A 14 -0.24 -1.90 2.71
CA SER A 14 -1.70 -1.92 2.56
C SER A 14 -2.14 -2.75 1.35
N GLU A 15 -1.44 -2.62 0.23
CA GLU A 15 -1.72 -3.32 -1.03
C GLU A 15 -1.53 -4.84 -0.97
N ASN A 16 -0.71 -5.34 -0.04
CA ASN A 16 -0.38 -6.76 0.08
C ASN A 16 -1.29 -7.53 1.05
N ARG A 17 -2.30 -6.85 1.61
CA ARG A 17 -3.25 -7.47 2.54
C ARG A 17 -4.19 -8.43 1.82
N SER A 18 -4.65 -9.44 2.55
CA SER A 18 -5.74 -10.30 2.11
C SER A 18 -7.04 -9.51 1.94
N VAL A 19 -7.89 -9.89 0.99
CA VAL A 19 -9.25 -9.34 0.85
C VAL A 19 -10.08 -9.52 2.13
N PHE A 20 -9.80 -10.53 2.95
CA PHE A 20 -10.45 -10.71 4.25
C PHE A 20 -10.06 -9.64 5.28
N GLY A 21 -8.95 -8.92 5.06
CA GLY A 21 -8.61 -7.72 5.82
C GLY A 21 -9.71 -6.67 5.76
N LEU A 22 -10.36 -6.51 4.61
CA LEU A 22 -11.49 -5.58 4.45
C LEU A 22 -12.67 -5.91 5.37
N LEU A 23 -12.95 -7.20 5.59
CA LEU A 23 -13.99 -7.63 6.54
C LEU A 23 -13.60 -7.32 7.99
N ARG A 24 -12.33 -7.58 8.35
CA ARG A 24 -11.80 -7.29 9.70
C ARG A 24 -11.84 -5.78 10.00
N ASP A 25 -11.62 -4.97 8.97
CA ASP A 25 -11.67 -3.51 9.04
C ASP A 25 -13.12 -2.96 8.95
N GLY A 26 -14.13 -3.84 8.89
CA GLY A 26 -15.56 -3.46 8.84
C GLY A 26 -16.05 -3.00 7.47
N ASN A 27 -15.23 -3.06 6.43
CA ASN A 27 -15.55 -2.59 5.09
C ASN A 27 -16.22 -3.71 4.24
N LEU A 28 -17.41 -4.12 4.69
CA LEU A 28 -18.20 -5.17 4.03
C LEU A 28 -18.56 -4.80 2.58
N PHE A 29 -18.85 -3.54 2.30
CA PHE A 29 -19.21 -3.10 0.95
C PHE A 29 -18.04 -3.28 -0.03
N ALA A 30 -16.83 -2.85 0.35
CA ALA A 30 -15.65 -3.06 -0.49
C ALA A 30 -15.35 -4.56 -0.69
N PHE A 31 -15.48 -5.37 0.37
CA PHE A 31 -15.33 -6.83 0.27
C PHE A 31 -16.31 -7.45 -0.73
N ILE A 32 -17.61 -7.15 -0.58
CA ILE A 32 -18.65 -7.66 -1.48
C ILE A 32 -18.38 -7.19 -2.92
N GLY A 33 -18.07 -5.91 -3.10
CA GLY A 33 -17.72 -5.37 -4.42
C GLY A 33 -16.61 -6.18 -5.07
N MET A 34 -15.48 -6.35 -4.38
CA MET A 34 -14.29 -7.05 -4.91
C MET A 34 -14.51 -8.54 -5.20
N VAL A 35 -15.39 -9.21 -4.45
CA VAL A 35 -15.56 -10.68 -4.56
C VAL A 35 -16.77 -11.07 -5.42
N ALA A 36 -17.88 -10.33 -5.35
CA ALA A 36 -19.14 -10.76 -5.94
C ALA A 36 -19.08 -10.84 -7.47
N HIS A 37 -18.53 -9.81 -8.13
CA HIS A 37 -18.42 -9.78 -9.58
C HIS A 37 -17.61 -10.95 -10.16
N PRO A 38 -16.35 -11.18 -9.75
CA PRO A 38 -15.58 -12.31 -10.26
C PRO A 38 -16.16 -13.67 -9.84
N ALA A 39 -16.80 -13.78 -8.67
CA ALA A 39 -17.46 -15.02 -8.26
C ALA A 39 -18.65 -15.40 -9.16
N LEU A 40 -19.52 -14.43 -9.50
CA LEU A 40 -20.64 -14.64 -10.41
C LEU A 40 -20.15 -15.03 -11.81
N ALA A 41 -19.10 -14.36 -12.29
CA ALA A 41 -18.46 -14.67 -13.55
C ALA A 41 -17.81 -16.06 -13.56
N LEU A 42 -17.23 -16.50 -12.45
CA LEU A 42 -16.67 -17.84 -12.32
C LEU A 42 -17.77 -18.91 -12.38
N LEU A 43 -18.89 -18.71 -11.68
CA LEU A 43 -20.05 -19.60 -11.75
C LEU A 43 -20.62 -19.69 -13.18
N ALA A 44 -20.75 -18.55 -13.85
CA ALA A 44 -21.15 -18.48 -15.26
C ALA A 44 -20.18 -19.25 -16.17
N GLY A 45 -18.88 -19.04 -16.00
CA GLY A 45 -17.84 -19.73 -16.76
C GLY A 45 -17.84 -21.24 -16.52
N LEU A 46 -17.96 -21.68 -15.27
CA LEU A 46 -18.07 -23.11 -14.92
C LEU A 46 -19.30 -23.75 -15.57
N TRP A 47 -20.43 -23.04 -15.60
CA TRP A 47 -21.65 -23.49 -16.27
C TRP A 47 -21.47 -23.59 -17.80
N LEU A 48 -20.77 -22.65 -18.42
CA LEU A 48 -20.42 -22.71 -19.85
C LEU A 48 -19.54 -23.93 -20.16
N VAL A 49 -18.50 -24.16 -19.35
CA VAL A 49 -17.62 -25.34 -19.48
C VAL A 49 -18.41 -26.63 -19.30
N ALA A 50 -19.33 -26.69 -18.34
CA ALA A 50 -20.17 -27.87 -18.11
C ALA A 50 -21.12 -28.17 -19.28
N ARG A 51 -21.58 -27.14 -20.01
CA ARG A 51 -22.45 -27.32 -21.20
C ARG A 51 -21.69 -27.71 -22.45
N LYS A 52 -20.58 -27.01 -22.73
CA LYS A 52 -19.79 -27.20 -23.94
C LYS A 52 -18.34 -26.79 -23.67
N PRO A 53 -17.49 -27.70 -23.18
CA PRO A 53 -16.12 -27.39 -22.87
C PRO A 53 -15.35 -27.12 -24.16
N THR A 54 -14.75 -25.94 -24.26
CA THR A 54 -13.75 -25.59 -25.28
C THR A 54 -12.45 -25.19 -24.59
N ALA A 55 -11.31 -25.26 -25.29
CA ALA A 55 -10.03 -24.86 -24.71
C ALA A 55 -10.07 -23.41 -24.21
N GLU A 56 -10.70 -22.51 -24.95
CA GLU A 56 -10.82 -21.09 -24.62
C GLU A 56 -11.63 -20.87 -23.35
N THR A 57 -12.78 -21.55 -23.22
CA THR A 57 -13.63 -21.44 -22.01
C THR A 57 -12.93 -22.02 -20.78
N ILE A 58 -12.20 -23.12 -20.93
CA ILE A 58 -11.42 -23.73 -19.84
C ILE A 58 -10.28 -22.79 -19.42
N ILE A 59 -9.53 -22.22 -20.38
CA ILE A 59 -8.44 -21.29 -20.10
C ILE A 59 -8.97 -20.02 -19.42
N ALA A 60 -10.08 -19.46 -19.90
CA ALA A 60 -10.68 -18.26 -19.31
C ALA A 60 -11.14 -18.51 -17.85
N VAL A 61 -11.80 -19.64 -17.60
CA VAL A 61 -12.22 -20.06 -16.25
C VAL A 61 -11.03 -20.32 -15.34
N ALA A 62 -9.99 -21.00 -15.84
CA ALA A 62 -8.77 -21.28 -15.08
C ALA A 62 -8.02 -19.99 -14.72
N ALA A 63 -7.89 -19.06 -15.67
CA ALA A 63 -7.27 -17.76 -15.44
C ALA A 63 -8.07 -16.92 -14.43
N LEU A 64 -9.40 -16.90 -14.54
CA LEU A 64 -10.28 -16.22 -13.58
C LEU A 64 -10.15 -16.84 -12.18
N ALA A 65 -10.19 -18.16 -12.08
CA ALA A 65 -10.02 -18.87 -10.81
C ALA A 65 -8.65 -18.59 -10.17
N LEU A 66 -7.58 -18.58 -10.96
CA LEU A 66 -6.24 -18.22 -10.50
C LEU A 66 -6.18 -16.76 -10.02
N GLY A 67 -6.75 -15.83 -10.79
CA GLY A 67 -6.84 -14.42 -10.40
C GLY A 67 -7.59 -14.22 -9.09
N MET A 68 -8.72 -14.93 -8.93
CA MET A 68 -9.48 -14.94 -7.67
C MET A 68 -8.66 -15.54 -6.52
N ALA A 69 -7.95 -16.65 -6.75
CA ALA A 69 -7.08 -17.23 -5.72
C ALA A 69 -6.00 -16.24 -5.27
N MET A 70 -5.34 -15.56 -6.21
CA MET A 70 -4.33 -14.53 -5.92
C MET A 70 -4.92 -13.37 -5.11
N GLN A 71 -6.15 -12.93 -5.43
CA GLN A 71 -6.80 -11.81 -4.73
C GLN A 71 -7.09 -12.12 -3.25
N LEU A 72 -7.30 -13.40 -2.91
CA LEU A 72 -7.50 -13.80 -1.52
C LEU A 72 -6.25 -13.54 -0.67
N PHE A 73 -5.06 -13.61 -1.27
CA PHE A 73 -3.79 -13.36 -0.61
C PHE A 73 -3.39 -11.88 -0.66
N ALA A 74 -3.54 -11.22 -1.81
CA ALA A 74 -3.18 -9.82 -2.00
C ALA A 74 -4.28 -9.09 -2.77
N PHE A 75 -5.08 -8.27 -2.09
CA PHE A 75 -6.25 -7.65 -2.73
C PHE A 75 -5.86 -6.72 -3.88
N LYS A 76 -4.62 -6.20 -3.97
CA LYS A 76 -4.16 -5.41 -5.14
C LYS A 76 -4.31 -6.15 -6.47
N THR A 77 -4.38 -7.49 -6.44
CA THR A 77 -4.59 -8.28 -7.66
C THR A 77 -6.06 -8.32 -8.08
N PHE A 78 -7.00 -7.69 -7.36
CA PHE A 78 -8.45 -7.73 -7.69
C PHE A 78 -8.76 -7.26 -9.12
N THR A 79 -7.93 -6.36 -9.67
CA THR A 79 -8.09 -5.84 -11.03
C THR A 79 -8.04 -6.97 -12.06
N TYR A 80 -7.21 -7.99 -11.87
CA TYR A 80 -7.09 -9.11 -12.81
C TYR A 80 -8.38 -9.95 -12.92
N PRO A 81 -8.92 -10.56 -11.85
CA PRO A 81 -10.17 -11.30 -11.93
C PRO A 81 -11.37 -10.41 -12.30
N ALA A 82 -11.36 -9.12 -11.94
CA ALA A 82 -12.41 -8.19 -12.38
C ALA A 82 -12.46 -8.04 -13.92
N TRP A 83 -11.31 -7.93 -14.59
CA TRP A 83 -11.28 -7.87 -16.06
C TRP A 83 -11.49 -9.24 -16.72
N LEU A 84 -10.95 -10.32 -16.13
CA LEU A 84 -11.16 -11.68 -16.64
C LEU A 84 -12.63 -12.11 -16.56
N ALA A 85 -13.39 -11.57 -15.61
CA ALA A 85 -14.82 -11.80 -15.44
C ALA A 85 -15.67 -11.29 -16.62
N VAL A 86 -15.18 -10.33 -17.43
CA VAL A 86 -15.92 -9.75 -18.55
C VAL A 86 -16.23 -10.79 -19.63
N ALA A 87 -15.31 -11.71 -19.93
CA ALA A 87 -15.48 -12.71 -20.98
C ALA A 87 -16.64 -13.70 -20.71
N PRO A 88 -16.69 -14.43 -19.57
CA PRO A 88 -17.83 -15.29 -19.25
C PRO A 88 -19.13 -14.50 -19.08
N ALA A 89 -19.08 -13.25 -18.59
CA ALA A 89 -20.26 -12.40 -18.49
C ALA A 89 -20.82 -12.01 -19.87
N ALA A 90 -19.97 -11.69 -20.84
CA ALA A 90 -20.37 -11.43 -22.22
C ALA A 90 -20.98 -12.66 -22.90
N ALA A 91 -20.43 -13.85 -22.64
CA ALA A 91 -20.99 -15.11 -23.13
C ALA A 91 -22.39 -15.38 -22.54
N VAL A 92 -22.60 -15.11 -21.25
CA VAL A 92 -23.93 -15.18 -20.64
C VAL A 92 -24.87 -14.14 -21.23
N ALA A 93 -24.43 -12.90 -21.46
CA ALA A 93 -25.25 -11.87 -22.10
C ALA A 93 -25.71 -12.28 -23.51
N ALA A 94 -24.83 -12.92 -24.29
CA ALA A 94 -25.17 -13.49 -25.60
C ALA A 94 -26.23 -14.60 -25.49
N ILE A 95 -26.13 -15.48 -24.48
CA ILE A 95 -27.12 -16.53 -24.26
C ILE A 95 -28.47 -15.94 -23.81
N LEU A 96 -28.47 -14.93 -22.93
CA LEU A 96 -29.70 -14.21 -22.57
C LEU A 96 -30.35 -13.57 -23.80
N PHE A 97 -29.55 -13.01 -24.70
CA PHE A 97 -30.05 -12.48 -25.96
C PHE A 97 -30.75 -13.56 -26.80
N GLU A 98 -30.10 -14.71 -26.96
CA GLU A 98 -30.64 -15.80 -27.79
C GLU A 98 -31.90 -16.44 -27.21
N THR A 99 -31.95 -16.57 -25.88
CA THR A 99 -33.04 -17.24 -25.14
C THR A 99 -34.25 -16.34 -24.89
N LEU A 100 -34.02 -15.11 -24.43
CA LEU A 100 -35.10 -14.16 -24.09
C LEU A 100 -35.48 -13.25 -25.26
N LYS A 101 -34.71 -13.26 -26.35
CA LYS A 101 -34.87 -12.38 -27.54
C LYS A 101 -34.90 -10.88 -27.20
N SER A 102 -34.43 -10.49 -26.02
CA SER A 102 -34.43 -9.10 -25.55
C SER A 102 -33.05 -8.47 -25.71
N ARG A 103 -32.93 -7.52 -26.65
CA ARG A 103 -31.72 -6.70 -26.83
C ARG A 103 -31.40 -5.87 -25.59
N ILE A 104 -32.43 -5.39 -24.88
CA ILE A 104 -32.27 -4.54 -23.70
C ILE A 104 -31.60 -5.31 -22.57
N LEU A 105 -32.06 -6.54 -22.29
CA LEU A 105 -31.47 -7.37 -21.23
C LEU A 105 -30.03 -7.79 -21.57
N ALA A 106 -29.78 -8.14 -22.83
CA ALA A 106 -28.44 -8.52 -23.28
C ALA A 106 -27.45 -7.35 -23.24
N LEU A 107 -27.84 -6.19 -23.76
CA LEU A 107 -27.02 -4.98 -23.69
C LEU A 107 -26.83 -4.53 -22.25
N GLY A 108 -27.86 -4.61 -21.40
CA GLY A 108 -27.78 -4.33 -19.98
C GLY A 108 -26.81 -5.24 -19.23
N ALA A 109 -26.81 -6.54 -19.53
CA ALA A 109 -25.87 -7.50 -18.95
C ALA A 109 -24.43 -7.24 -19.41
N LEU A 110 -24.23 -6.94 -20.70
CA LEU A 110 -22.92 -6.61 -21.25
C LEU A 110 -22.37 -5.29 -20.70
N THR A 111 -23.20 -4.25 -20.62
CA THR A 111 -22.80 -2.96 -20.05
C THR A 111 -22.50 -3.11 -18.56
N ALA A 112 -23.31 -3.84 -17.80
CA ALA A 112 -23.03 -4.14 -16.40
C ALA A 112 -21.71 -4.89 -16.22
N ALA A 113 -21.38 -5.84 -17.11
CA ALA A 113 -20.12 -6.57 -17.08
C ALA A 113 -18.90 -5.68 -17.35
N ILE A 114 -18.97 -4.81 -18.37
CA ILE A 114 -17.85 -3.93 -18.77
C ILE A 114 -17.67 -2.77 -17.79
N LEU A 115 -18.78 -2.19 -17.32
CA LEU A 115 -18.76 -1.05 -16.42
C LEU A 115 -18.54 -1.48 -14.97
N SER A 116 -18.77 -2.74 -14.59
CA SER A 116 -18.58 -3.20 -13.22
C SER A 116 -17.18 -2.93 -12.66
N PRO A 117 -16.07 -3.30 -13.34
CA PRO A 117 -14.72 -3.00 -12.85
C PRO A 117 -14.47 -1.50 -12.69
N VAL A 118 -14.99 -0.68 -13.61
CA VAL A 118 -14.85 0.78 -13.61
C VAL A 118 -15.69 1.41 -12.48
N ALA A 119 -16.95 1.00 -12.34
CA ALA A 119 -17.86 1.45 -11.30
C ALA A 119 -17.37 1.03 -9.91
N MET A 120 -16.72 -0.12 -9.79
CA MET A 120 -16.06 -0.53 -8.54
C MET A 120 -14.83 0.32 -8.22
N ALA A 121 -14.01 0.65 -9.22
CA ALA A 121 -12.85 1.52 -9.03
C ALA A 121 -13.26 2.96 -8.64
N ILE A 122 -14.33 3.48 -9.24
CA ILE A 122 -14.89 4.79 -8.90
C ILE A 122 -15.64 4.73 -7.54
N GLY A 123 -16.43 3.68 -7.33
CA GLY A 123 -17.20 3.52 -6.09
C GLY A 123 -16.30 3.36 -4.87
N SER A 124 -15.17 2.65 -4.98
CA SER A 124 -14.22 2.50 -3.88
C SER A 124 -13.53 3.83 -3.54
N THR A 125 -13.15 4.63 -4.54
CA THR A 125 -12.55 5.96 -4.31
C THR A 125 -13.55 6.95 -3.71
N ILE A 126 -14.81 6.95 -4.15
CA ILE A 126 -15.87 7.77 -3.55
C ILE A 126 -16.13 7.33 -2.11
N LEU A 127 -16.25 6.03 -1.85
CA LEU A 127 -16.51 5.50 -0.50
C LEU A 127 -15.41 5.94 0.47
N LEU A 128 -14.14 5.77 0.07
CA LEU A 128 -12.96 6.15 0.85
C LEU A 128 -12.85 7.66 1.13
N THR A 129 -13.47 8.50 0.31
CA THR A 129 -13.39 9.97 0.41
C THR A 129 -14.62 10.62 1.03
N THR A 130 -15.79 9.96 0.99
CA THR A 130 -17.08 10.57 1.36
C THR A 130 -17.71 10.02 2.63
N ILE A 131 -17.36 8.82 3.08
CA ILE A 131 -17.93 8.27 4.32
C ILE A 131 -16.92 8.44 5.47
N PRO A 132 -17.20 9.32 6.46
CA PRO A 132 -16.38 9.46 7.65
C PRO A 132 -16.28 8.12 8.38
N GLY A 133 -15.06 7.63 8.61
CA GLY A 133 -14.80 6.36 9.30
C GLY A 133 -14.83 5.08 8.42
N SER A 134 -15.09 5.19 7.12
CA SER A 134 -14.97 4.06 6.18
C SER A 134 -13.52 3.78 5.74
N ALA A 135 -12.63 4.73 6.00
CA ALA A 135 -11.19 4.53 6.00
C ALA A 135 -10.86 3.64 7.23
N GLY A 136 -10.88 2.32 7.05
CA GLY A 136 -10.37 1.38 8.06
C GLY A 136 -9.00 1.87 8.52
N LYS A 137 -8.76 1.86 9.85
CA LYS A 137 -7.58 2.43 10.55
C LYS A 137 -6.41 2.66 9.60
N LYS A 138 -6.40 3.83 8.96
CA LYS A 138 -5.28 4.20 8.11
C LYS A 138 -4.11 4.35 9.09
N PHE A 139 -2.99 3.70 8.78
CA PHE A 139 -1.70 4.29 9.11
C PHE A 139 -1.63 5.55 8.25
N GLU A 140 -2.39 6.58 8.62
CA GLU A 140 -2.55 7.81 7.89
C GLU A 140 -1.32 8.63 8.23
N GLN A 141 -0.27 8.50 7.41
CA GLN A 141 0.77 9.52 7.41
C GLN A 141 0.06 10.86 7.20
N PRO A 142 0.28 11.87 8.06
CA PRO A 142 -0.40 13.15 7.91
C PRO A 142 -0.22 13.66 6.47
N GLU A 143 -1.29 14.01 5.77
CA GLU A 143 -1.19 14.47 4.36
C GLU A 143 -0.17 15.61 4.20
N ALA A 144 -0.02 16.41 5.26
CA ALA A 144 1.00 17.45 5.37
C ALA A 144 2.44 16.94 5.16
N CYS A 145 2.75 15.70 5.53
CA CYS A 145 4.05 15.05 5.33
C CYS A 145 4.39 14.78 3.86
N LEU A 146 3.36 14.53 3.06
CA LEU A 146 3.49 14.15 1.66
C LEU A 146 3.47 15.37 0.73
N ALA A 147 3.13 16.55 1.26
CA ALA A 147 3.17 17.79 0.52
C ALA A 147 4.60 18.14 0.10
N THR A 148 4.80 18.48 -1.18
CA THR A 148 6.10 18.86 -1.74
C THR A 148 6.80 19.97 -0.94
N ALA A 149 6.02 20.94 -0.46
CA ALA A 149 6.52 22.07 0.32
C ALA A 149 7.21 21.64 1.64
N SER A 150 6.82 20.51 2.22
CA SER A 150 7.36 20.01 3.48
C SER A 150 8.83 19.59 3.38
N TYR A 151 9.32 19.30 2.17
CA TYR A 151 10.70 18.89 1.91
C TYR A 151 11.65 20.08 1.66
N ALA A 152 11.13 21.29 1.52
CA ALA A 152 11.93 22.47 1.16
C ALA A 152 13.04 22.76 2.19
N ARG A 153 12.75 22.56 3.48
CA ARG A 153 13.76 22.75 4.52
C ARG A 153 14.87 21.72 4.41
N LEU A 154 14.53 20.44 4.27
CA LEU A 154 15.52 19.38 4.05
C LEU A 154 16.37 19.71 2.83
N ALA A 155 15.77 20.09 1.70
CA ALA A 155 16.48 20.47 0.47
C ALA A 155 17.47 21.64 0.61
N SER A 156 17.28 22.52 1.60
CA SER A 156 18.18 23.64 1.87
C SER A 156 19.41 23.27 2.71
N LEU A 157 19.43 22.07 3.28
CA LEU A 157 20.56 21.57 4.07
C LEU A 157 21.68 21.03 3.16
N PRO A 158 22.95 21.01 3.63
CA PRO A 158 24.03 20.38 2.89
C PRO A 158 23.73 18.92 2.54
N PRO A 159 24.18 18.41 1.37
CA PRO A 159 23.96 17.02 0.98
C PRO A 159 24.42 16.01 2.06
N GLY A 160 23.68 14.92 2.17
CA GLY A 160 23.95 13.89 3.17
C GLY A 160 22.94 12.76 3.10
N ARG A 161 23.24 11.64 3.76
CA ARG A 161 22.37 10.47 3.80
C ARG A 161 21.30 10.60 4.87
N VAL A 162 20.06 10.31 4.51
CA VAL A 162 18.88 10.53 5.33
C VAL A 162 18.30 9.20 5.81
N LEU A 163 18.05 9.11 7.11
CA LEU A 163 17.21 8.07 7.72
C LEU A 163 15.78 8.62 7.83
N ALA A 164 14.84 8.00 7.13
CA ALA A 164 13.42 8.36 7.17
C ALA A 164 12.57 7.09 7.25
N PRO A 165 11.30 7.20 7.71
CA PRO A 165 10.32 6.16 7.49
C PRO A 165 10.26 5.82 6.00
N ILE A 166 10.11 4.52 5.71
CA ILE A 166 10.37 3.96 4.39
C ILE A 166 9.62 4.69 3.25
N ASP A 167 8.37 5.09 3.49
CA ASP A 167 7.51 5.72 2.48
C ASP A 167 7.93 7.14 2.09
N PHE A 168 8.76 7.82 2.88
CA PHE A 168 9.27 9.16 2.56
C PHE A 168 10.52 9.12 1.68
N GLY A 169 11.20 7.97 1.58
CA GLY A 169 12.41 7.80 0.77
C GLY A 169 12.27 8.28 -0.69
N PRO A 170 11.21 7.92 -1.43
CA PRO A 170 10.97 8.40 -2.79
C PRO A 170 10.85 9.92 -2.90
N ALA A 171 10.12 10.55 -1.97
CA ALA A 171 9.92 12.00 -1.99
C ALA A 171 11.23 12.75 -1.69
N ILE A 172 12.03 12.27 -0.74
CA ILE A 172 13.35 12.83 -0.45
C ILE A 172 14.25 12.76 -1.69
N LEU A 173 14.32 11.61 -2.36
CA LEU A 173 15.12 11.45 -3.59
C LEU A 173 14.64 12.35 -4.74
N ALA A 174 13.32 12.55 -4.87
CA ALA A 174 12.74 13.34 -5.96
C ALA A 174 12.84 14.85 -5.72
N LEU A 175 12.78 15.31 -4.47
CA LEU A 175 12.61 16.71 -4.12
C LEU A 175 13.86 17.36 -3.52
N THR A 176 14.93 16.59 -3.29
CA THR A 176 16.14 17.08 -2.62
C THR A 176 17.42 16.54 -3.29
N HIS A 177 18.58 17.01 -2.82
CA HIS A 177 19.90 16.51 -3.25
C HIS A 177 20.45 15.41 -2.33
N HIS A 178 19.63 14.86 -1.44
CA HIS A 178 20.06 13.88 -0.44
C HIS A 178 20.01 12.44 -0.96
N GLU A 179 20.80 11.60 -0.30
CA GLU A 179 20.65 10.15 -0.39
C GLU A 179 19.70 9.65 0.70
N VAL A 180 19.04 8.51 0.49
CA VAL A 180 18.19 7.86 1.51
C VAL A 180 18.75 6.51 1.88
N LEU A 181 18.69 6.17 3.16
CA LEU A 181 19.06 4.84 3.65
C LEU A 181 18.02 3.79 3.21
N SER A 182 16.74 4.12 3.28
CA SER A 182 15.64 3.20 2.99
C SER A 182 14.56 3.88 2.12
N ALA A 183 13.95 3.08 1.26
CA ALA A 183 12.77 3.41 0.44
C ALA A 183 12.09 2.09 0.01
N PRO A 184 10.84 2.09 -0.49
CA PRO A 184 10.10 0.87 -0.85
C PRO A 184 10.59 0.24 -2.18
N TYR A 185 11.91 0.11 -2.34
CA TYR A 185 12.56 -0.45 -3.52
C TYR A 185 13.31 -1.73 -3.16
N HIS A 186 13.06 -2.80 -3.93
CA HIS A 186 13.72 -4.10 -3.72
C HIS A 186 15.25 -4.07 -3.78
N ARG A 187 15.88 -2.99 -4.24
CA ARG A 187 17.33 -2.78 -4.25
C ARG A 187 17.90 -2.30 -2.90
N LEU A 188 17.07 -1.73 -2.03
CA LEU A 188 17.49 -1.14 -0.74
C LEU A 188 17.25 -2.07 0.45
N GLN A 189 17.28 -3.40 0.24
CA GLN A 189 16.96 -4.37 1.30
C GLN A 189 17.84 -4.22 2.53
N THR A 190 19.15 -4.03 2.34
CA THR A 190 20.10 -3.81 3.43
C THR A 190 19.81 -2.51 4.18
N GLY A 191 19.54 -1.43 3.46
CA GLY A 191 19.20 -0.15 4.06
C GLY A 191 17.88 -0.16 4.82
N MET A 192 16.88 -0.92 4.35
CA MET A 192 15.64 -1.16 5.11
C MET A 192 15.89 -1.90 6.42
N THR A 193 16.74 -2.94 6.42
CA THR A 193 17.09 -3.67 7.65
C THR A 193 17.90 -2.80 8.61
N ASP A 194 18.86 -2.02 8.10
CA ASP A 194 19.65 -1.09 8.92
C ASP A 194 18.77 0.01 9.52
N ALA A 195 17.86 0.59 8.74
CA ALA A 195 16.91 1.59 9.23
C ALA A 195 16.04 1.03 10.36
N ALA A 196 15.52 -0.19 10.21
CA ALA A 196 14.73 -0.85 11.24
C ALA A 196 15.53 -1.12 12.52
N GLU A 197 16.80 -1.52 12.40
CA GLU A 197 17.72 -1.69 13.55
C GLU A 197 17.92 -0.36 14.30
N ILE A 198 18.19 0.73 13.56
CA ILE A 198 18.41 2.06 14.16
C ILE A 198 17.13 2.54 14.86
N TYR A 199 15.98 2.44 14.21
CA TYR A 199 14.70 2.91 14.77
C TYR A 199 14.30 2.14 16.02
N ARG A 200 14.49 0.82 16.06
CA ARG A 200 14.08 -0.02 17.20
C ARG A 200 15.02 0.06 18.41
N GLY A 201 16.11 0.82 18.32
CA GLY A 201 16.96 1.06 19.48
C GLY A 201 17.62 -0.19 20.05
N MET A 202 17.89 -1.23 19.25
CA MET A 202 18.39 -2.55 19.70
C MET A 202 19.87 -2.53 20.17
N GLY A 203 20.28 -1.51 20.92
CA GLY A 203 21.60 -1.36 21.53
C GLY A 203 22.74 -0.92 20.60
N LYS A 204 22.47 -0.65 19.32
CA LYS A 204 23.49 -0.36 18.29
C LYS A 204 23.18 0.84 17.37
N SER A 205 22.18 1.65 17.70
CA SER A 205 21.71 2.73 16.83
C SER A 205 22.81 3.74 16.47
N GLU A 206 23.62 4.20 17.44
CA GLU A 206 24.71 5.15 17.15
C GLU A 206 25.86 4.53 16.35
N PRO A 207 26.47 3.40 16.74
CA PRO A 207 27.55 2.82 15.94
C PRO A 207 27.13 2.48 14.51
N THR A 208 25.90 2.00 14.32
CA THR A 208 25.36 1.72 12.99
C THR A 208 25.09 3.01 12.20
N ALA A 209 24.48 4.03 12.81
CA ALA A 209 24.28 5.33 12.18
C ALA A 209 25.61 6.00 11.77
N ARG A 210 26.63 5.89 12.63
CA ARG A 210 28.00 6.40 12.38
C ARG A 210 28.66 5.66 11.22
N ARG A 211 28.64 4.33 11.23
CA ARG A 211 29.18 3.49 10.14
C ARG A 211 28.52 3.78 8.80
N LEU A 212 27.24 4.11 8.81
CA LEU A 212 26.45 4.43 7.61
C LEU A 212 26.54 5.90 7.19
N GLU A 213 27.27 6.73 7.94
CA GLU A 213 27.47 8.16 7.70
C GLU A 213 26.15 8.92 7.54
N LEU A 214 25.17 8.61 8.41
CA LEU A 214 23.90 9.32 8.40
C LEU A 214 24.10 10.79 8.77
N ALA A 215 23.48 11.68 8.00
CA ALA A 215 23.53 13.12 8.20
C ALA A 215 22.26 13.64 8.87
N TYR A 216 21.09 13.12 8.45
CA TYR A 216 19.80 13.58 8.92
C TYR A 216 18.85 12.44 9.26
N LEU A 217 17.98 12.68 10.24
CA LEU A 217 16.81 11.86 10.52
C LEU A 217 15.56 12.70 10.23
N VAL A 218 14.57 12.09 9.58
CA VAL A 218 13.26 12.67 9.30
C VAL A 218 12.19 11.89 10.07
N ASP A 219 11.25 12.61 10.67
CA ASP A 219 10.03 12.07 11.26
C ASP A 219 8.85 12.96 10.87
N CYS A 220 7.69 12.35 10.67
CA CYS A 220 6.47 13.09 10.31
C CYS A 220 5.22 12.65 11.07
N ASP A 221 5.38 11.75 12.03
CA ASP A 221 4.25 11.20 12.77
C ASP A 221 4.45 11.44 14.27
N ASN A 222 3.37 11.57 15.02
CA ASN A 222 3.36 11.66 16.47
C ASN A 222 2.88 10.36 17.13
N ASP A 223 2.89 9.23 16.41
CA ASP A 223 2.49 7.95 17.00
C ASP A 223 3.34 7.57 18.23
N THR A 224 2.75 7.63 19.41
CA THR A 224 3.37 7.16 20.66
C THR A 224 2.67 5.88 21.14
N SER A 225 2.24 5.03 20.21
CA SER A 225 1.59 3.77 20.53
C SER A 225 2.54 2.86 21.34
N PRO A 226 2.00 1.99 22.23
CA PRO A 226 2.80 1.05 23.01
C PRO A 226 3.69 0.12 22.18
N GLU A 227 3.35 -0.09 20.91
CA GLU A 227 4.13 -0.92 19.97
C GLU A 227 5.49 -0.28 19.62
N THR A 228 5.57 1.05 19.71
CA THR A 228 6.79 1.84 19.48
C THR A 228 7.54 2.14 20.78
N ALA A 229 7.09 1.61 21.92
CA ALA A 229 7.72 1.82 23.20
C ALA A 229 9.19 1.36 23.20
N GLY A 230 10.10 2.23 23.63
CA GLY A 230 11.55 2.03 23.62
C GLY A 230 12.23 2.30 22.28
N TRP A 231 11.50 2.72 21.24
CA TRP A 231 12.09 3.03 19.95
C TRP A 231 12.72 4.42 19.95
N LEU A 232 13.67 4.64 19.04
CA LEU A 232 14.35 5.92 18.87
C LEU A 232 13.34 7.04 18.60
N LEU A 233 12.36 6.81 17.73
CA LEU A 233 11.34 7.81 17.37
C LEU A 233 10.51 8.24 18.58
N GLU A 234 10.13 7.31 19.47
CA GLU A 234 9.41 7.67 20.70
C GLU A 234 10.25 8.64 21.54
N SER A 235 11.54 8.34 21.73
CA SER A 235 12.47 9.21 22.48
C SER A 235 12.57 10.61 21.88
N LEU A 236 12.58 10.73 20.54
CA LEU A 236 12.55 12.02 19.86
C LEU A 236 11.23 12.77 20.09
N ARG A 237 10.10 12.06 20.05
CA ARG A 237 8.74 12.61 20.19
C ARG A 237 8.44 13.11 21.60
N ILE A 238 8.98 12.46 22.63
CA ILE A 238 8.85 12.90 24.03
C ILE A 238 9.90 13.96 24.43
N GLY A 239 10.70 14.44 23.49
CA GLY A 239 11.70 15.50 23.73
C GLY A 239 12.96 15.02 24.46
N ALA A 240 13.26 13.73 24.40
CA ALA A 240 14.46 13.12 24.99
C ALA A 240 15.37 12.52 23.91
N PRO A 241 15.89 13.31 22.94
CA PRO A 241 16.77 12.79 21.91
C PRO A 241 18.10 12.30 22.53
N PRO A 242 18.70 11.23 21.97
CA PRO A 242 20.02 10.80 22.40
C PRO A 242 21.08 11.86 22.03
N PRO A 243 22.24 11.89 22.71
CA PRO A 243 23.24 12.94 22.56
C PRO A 243 23.84 13.07 21.15
N TRP A 244 23.77 12.01 20.35
CA TRP A 244 24.24 11.96 18.95
C TRP A 244 23.17 12.41 17.93
N LEU A 245 22.01 12.91 18.38
CA LEU A 245 20.99 13.56 17.55
C LEU A 245 20.64 14.94 18.07
N GLU A 246 20.84 15.95 17.23
CA GLU A 246 20.51 17.34 17.52
C GLU A 246 19.27 17.77 16.72
N PRO A 247 18.21 18.30 17.35
CA PRO A 247 17.05 18.80 16.61
C PRO A 247 17.44 19.99 15.74
N ILE A 248 16.89 20.07 14.53
CA ILE A 248 16.96 21.28 13.70
C ILE A 248 15.80 22.18 14.15
N PRO A 249 16.03 23.26 14.92
CA PRO A 249 14.97 23.94 15.68
C PRO A 249 13.81 24.41 14.82
N GLU A 250 14.12 24.95 13.64
CA GLU A 250 13.13 25.54 12.74
C GLU A 250 12.23 24.49 12.06
N SER A 251 12.62 23.21 12.07
CA SER A 251 11.81 22.11 11.55
C SER A 251 10.86 21.51 12.60
N GLN A 252 11.06 21.80 13.89
CA GLN A 252 10.33 21.11 14.97
C GLN A 252 8.84 21.46 15.01
N SER A 253 8.44 22.58 14.39
CA SER A 253 7.05 23.01 14.20
C SER A 253 6.50 22.73 12.81
N GLU A 254 7.30 22.12 11.92
CA GLU A 254 6.89 21.76 10.55
C GLU A 254 6.36 20.32 10.51
N PRO A 255 5.63 19.93 9.44
CA PRO A 255 5.19 18.56 9.27
C PRO A 255 6.37 17.57 9.33
N LEU A 256 7.43 17.81 8.55
CA LEU A 256 8.67 17.05 8.63
C LEU A 256 9.57 17.63 9.70
N ARG A 257 9.67 16.94 10.84
CA ARG A 257 10.66 17.23 11.87
C ARG A 257 12.00 16.64 11.46
N LEU A 258 13.05 17.42 11.62
CA LEU A 258 14.40 17.06 11.20
C LEU A 258 15.35 17.05 12.39
N TRP A 259 16.21 16.04 12.44
CA TRP A 259 17.33 15.96 13.36
C TRP A 259 18.62 15.77 12.58
N ARG A 260 19.71 16.31 13.11
CA ARG A 260 21.06 16.18 12.58
C ARG A 260 21.82 15.17 13.42
N PHE A 261 22.46 14.22 12.75
CA PHE A 261 23.39 13.31 13.43
C PHE A 261 24.68 14.04 13.81
N ARG A 262 25.14 13.81 15.04
CA ARG A 262 26.39 14.33 15.59
C ARG A 262 27.25 13.15 16.01
N PHE A 263 28.31 12.93 15.25
CA PHE A 263 29.33 11.97 15.59
C PHE A 263 30.54 12.77 16.07
N ASP A 264 30.85 12.69 17.37
CA ASP A 264 32.10 13.25 17.89
C ASP A 264 33.26 12.67 17.07
N ARG A 265 34.13 13.54 16.56
CA ARG A 265 35.33 13.16 15.82
C ARG A 265 36.39 12.61 16.77
#